data_AF-A0A9P5Q9J6-F1
#
_entry.id   AF-A0A9P5Q9J6-F1
#
_cell.length_a   1.000
_cell.length_b   1.000
_cell.length_c   1.000
_cell.angle_alpha   90.00
_cell.angle_beta   90.00
_cell.angle_gamma   90.00
#
_symmetry.space_group_name_H-M   'P 1'
#
loop_
_entity.id
_entity.type
_entity.pdbx_description
1 polymer ?
#
loop_
_entity_poly.entity_id
_entity_poly.type
_entity_poly.pdbx_seq_one_letter_code
_entity_poly.pdbx_strand_id
1 'polypeptide(L)'
;MAFSPPDPNVFYPIPPGQLPPGFIAPPPGTAVRGIPIVVPLGLEMLISPEGFPVFVPERSSAPPPPYAVSPSSKSSSSIPQYPTPPSRHNTTSSQHSSNNYQPPPPVPSHTSAPLPQQMPLPDPHFQRPAHSPYSASHALPSASYPAPHGHLPPSPSVHPPPAHPPPAHAPPPGLTFASIVTSFRTSSENVSAWTFYSMGLAHNPGQKEIAITLRQRQGNYTLESVQPIMYQLYHQMNNSIQAAAGKPLTAGDIFPCRLNTPDMGALDLAILLVHSPPECRASLENKDVLYGLIATMDEMAVFSKYGAARTLTNMGNDLETWPIPLWSDWSRPSLVNVQDFRGSLTESVSVLPTRNIVATLDTISHRLTMVVSSTALEMIQTELTRYPPAQPGIITDAARITFLLDLDAGAQAYLTWRTGQNGPAIFNARPNPTGFHGCWLSFSGISPQDEATVHESISAKEDGIEIKMRGSTWERLYQALVSRSTAVVPVGQETVHLSYA
;
A
#
# COMPACT_ATOMS: atom_id res chain seq x y z
N MET A 1 16.59 -15.22 18.96
CA MET A 1 17.90 -15.01 18.30
C MET A 1 17.93 -13.57 17.81
N ALA A 2 18.92 -12.77 18.21
CA ALA A 2 19.04 -11.38 17.76
C ALA A 2 19.60 -11.36 16.33
N PHE A 3 18.91 -10.66 15.43
CA PHE A 3 19.34 -10.49 14.05
C PHE A 3 20.51 -9.50 14.00
N SER A 4 21.66 -9.93 13.48
CA SER A 4 22.71 -9.01 13.02
C SER A 4 22.57 -8.87 11.51
N PRO A 5 22.34 -7.65 10.98
CA PRO A 5 22.30 -7.45 9.54
C PRO A 5 23.64 -7.83 8.90
N PRO A 6 23.66 -8.37 7.68
CA PRO A 6 24.89 -8.68 6.97
C PRO A 6 25.71 -7.39 6.76
N ASP A 7 27.04 -7.52 6.88
CA ASP A 7 27.97 -6.40 6.73
C ASP A 7 27.82 -5.78 5.33
N PRO A 8 27.47 -4.49 5.21
CA PRO A 8 27.29 -3.82 3.93
C PRO A 8 28.58 -3.72 3.10
N ASN A 9 29.74 -4.06 3.67
CA ASN A 9 31.03 -4.03 2.98
C ASN A 9 31.46 -5.41 2.43
N VAL A 10 30.67 -6.47 2.64
CA VAL A 10 31.01 -7.82 2.17
C VAL A 10 30.31 -8.10 0.83
N PHE A 11 31.10 -8.36 -0.20
CA PHE A 11 30.64 -8.70 -1.55
C PHE A 11 30.32 -10.19 -1.66
N TYR A 12 29.13 -10.53 -2.15
CA TYR A 12 28.72 -11.91 -2.42
C TYR A 12 28.72 -12.12 -3.94
N PRO A 13 29.73 -12.82 -4.53
CA PRO A 13 29.76 -13.04 -5.97
C PRO A 13 28.61 -13.94 -6.41
N ILE A 14 27.96 -13.58 -7.52
CA ILE A 14 27.00 -14.44 -8.21
C ILE A 14 27.81 -15.55 -8.93
N PRO A 15 27.55 -16.85 -8.67
CA PRO A 15 28.25 -17.94 -9.33
C PRO A 15 28.06 -17.88 -10.87
N PRO A 16 29.12 -18.18 -11.66
CA PRO A 16 29.01 -18.21 -13.12
C PRO A 16 27.99 -19.26 -13.57
N GLY A 17 27.05 -18.87 -14.46
CA GLY A 17 26.00 -19.73 -15.01
C GLY A 17 24.57 -19.42 -14.55
N GLN A 18 24.35 -18.42 -13.70
CA GLN A 18 23.02 -18.10 -13.12
C GLN A 18 22.25 -16.95 -13.79
N LEU A 19 22.75 -16.39 -14.90
CA LEU A 19 22.03 -15.32 -15.61
C LEU A 19 21.39 -15.85 -16.90
N PRO A 20 20.13 -15.49 -17.19
CA PRO A 20 19.46 -15.91 -18.42
C PRO A 20 20.19 -15.44 -19.69
N PRO A 21 20.02 -16.13 -20.83
CA PRO A 21 20.52 -15.65 -22.12
C PRO A 21 20.02 -14.24 -22.42
N GLY A 22 20.93 -13.30 -22.67
CA GLY A 22 20.62 -11.89 -22.96
C GLY A 22 20.89 -10.91 -21.81
N PHE A 23 21.28 -11.38 -20.63
CA PHE A 23 21.67 -10.52 -19.52
C PHE A 23 23.16 -10.12 -19.61
N ILE A 24 23.45 -8.81 -19.55
CA ILE A 24 24.81 -8.28 -19.37
C ILE A 24 24.98 -8.04 -17.87
N ALA A 25 25.93 -8.74 -17.24
CA ALA A 25 26.26 -8.50 -15.83
C ALA A 25 26.72 -7.04 -15.65
N PRO A 26 26.29 -6.35 -14.58
CA PRO A 26 26.76 -4.99 -14.30
C PRO A 26 28.28 -4.98 -14.09
N PRO A 27 28.96 -3.85 -14.35
CA PRO A 27 30.40 -3.74 -14.15
C PRO A 27 30.81 -4.11 -12.71
N PRO A 28 32.02 -4.66 -12.51
CA PRO A 28 32.54 -4.93 -11.17
C PRO A 28 32.51 -3.66 -10.30
N GLY A 29 31.83 -3.70 -9.15
CA GLY A 29 31.71 -2.58 -8.21
C GLY A 29 30.29 -2.00 -8.07
N THR A 30 29.30 -2.45 -8.85
CA THR A 30 27.90 -2.07 -8.63
C THR A 30 27.30 -2.87 -7.46
N ALA A 31 27.02 -2.21 -6.33
CA ALA A 31 26.27 -2.83 -5.23
C ALA A 31 24.85 -3.12 -5.71
N VAL A 32 24.51 -4.41 -5.85
CA VAL A 32 23.17 -4.84 -6.28
C VAL A 32 22.24 -4.84 -5.06
N ARG A 33 21.65 -3.69 -4.75
CA ARG A 33 20.41 -3.59 -3.94
C ARG A 33 19.43 -2.69 -4.68
N GLY A 34 18.24 -3.21 -4.95
CA GLY A 34 17.09 -2.43 -5.42
C GLY A 34 17.08 -2.04 -6.90
N ILE A 35 17.57 -2.87 -7.83
CA ILE A 35 17.14 -2.69 -9.23
C ILE A 35 15.73 -3.27 -9.34
N PRO A 36 14.69 -2.49 -9.71
CA PRO A 36 13.38 -3.04 -9.99
C PRO A 36 13.52 -4.05 -11.13
N ILE A 37 13.15 -5.30 -10.88
CA ILE A 37 13.02 -6.29 -11.95
C ILE A 37 11.77 -5.92 -12.73
N VAL A 38 11.94 -5.40 -13.94
CA VAL A 38 10.83 -5.02 -14.84
C VAL A 38 10.44 -6.24 -15.67
N VAL A 39 9.19 -6.68 -15.58
CA VAL A 39 8.62 -7.75 -16.41
C VAL A 39 8.32 -7.22 -17.83
N PRO A 40 8.89 -7.78 -18.91
CA PRO A 40 8.61 -7.33 -20.29
C PRO A 40 7.20 -7.72 -20.77
N LEU A 41 6.64 -6.92 -21.70
CA LEU A 41 5.31 -7.12 -22.28
C LEU A 41 5.23 -8.44 -23.09
N GLY A 42 4.11 -9.17 -22.96
CA GLY A 42 3.91 -10.46 -23.62
C GLY A 42 4.73 -11.61 -23.01
N LEU A 43 5.32 -11.41 -21.82
CA LEU A 43 5.91 -12.46 -21.02
C LEU A 43 5.15 -12.59 -19.70
N GLU A 44 4.80 -13.81 -19.33
CA GLU A 44 4.37 -14.16 -17.99
C GLU A 44 5.61 -14.42 -17.12
N MET A 45 5.64 -13.86 -15.91
CA MET A 45 6.65 -14.19 -14.92
C MET A 45 6.22 -15.49 -14.22
N LEU A 46 6.83 -16.60 -14.62
CA LEU A 46 6.73 -17.86 -13.90
C LEU A 46 7.88 -17.96 -12.90
N ILE A 47 7.68 -18.74 -11.85
CA ILE A 47 8.77 -19.09 -10.94
C ILE A 47 9.21 -20.51 -11.31
N SER A 48 10.49 -20.65 -11.67
CA SER A 48 11.09 -21.96 -11.92
C SER A 48 11.00 -22.87 -10.68
N PRO A 49 11.08 -24.21 -10.84
CA PRO A 49 11.15 -25.14 -9.70
C PRO A 49 12.26 -24.80 -8.69
N GLU A 50 13.31 -24.09 -9.13
CA GLU A 50 14.43 -23.65 -8.31
C GLU A 50 14.20 -22.28 -7.62
N GLY A 51 13.02 -21.67 -7.78
CA GLY A 51 12.63 -20.44 -7.08
C GLY A 51 13.08 -19.14 -7.76
N PHE A 52 13.59 -19.21 -9.00
CA PHE A 52 13.98 -18.01 -9.76
C PHE A 52 12.83 -17.53 -10.65
N PRO A 53 12.61 -16.20 -10.76
CA PRO A 53 11.69 -15.65 -11.75
C PRO A 53 12.21 -15.92 -13.17
N VAL A 54 11.40 -16.61 -13.96
CA VAL A 54 11.61 -16.93 -15.37
C VAL A 54 10.52 -16.27 -16.18
N PHE A 55 10.91 -15.46 -17.16
CA PHE A 55 9.97 -14.84 -18.08
C PHE A 55 9.71 -15.77 -19.25
N VAL A 56 8.47 -16.22 -19.43
CA VAL A 56 8.06 -17.05 -20.55
C VAL A 56 7.07 -16.30 -21.44
N PRO A 57 7.08 -16.50 -22.76
CA PRO A 57 6.07 -15.90 -23.64
C PRO A 57 4.65 -16.25 -23.18
N GLU A 58 3.80 -15.23 -23.12
CA GLU A 58 2.37 -15.37 -22.88
C GLU A 58 1.80 -16.35 -23.92
N ARG A 59 1.16 -17.43 -23.46
CA ARG A 59 0.63 -18.47 -24.36
C ARG A 59 -0.46 -17.84 -25.22
N SER A 60 -0.13 -17.54 -26.48
CA SER A 60 -1.10 -17.09 -27.47
C SER A 60 -2.22 -18.12 -27.59
N SER A 61 -3.46 -17.69 -27.33
CA SER A 61 -4.68 -18.48 -27.51
C SER A 61 -5.13 -18.57 -28.98
N ALA A 62 -4.28 -18.15 -29.92
CA ALA A 62 -4.59 -18.28 -31.34
C ALA A 62 -4.60 -19.77 -31.73
N PRO A 63 -5.70 -20.29 -32.31
CA PRO A 63 -5.74 -21.66 -32.79
C PRO A 63 -4.67 -21.86 -33.87
N PRO A 64 -3.96 -23.01 -33.89
CA PRO A 64 -2.98 -23.28 -34.93
C PRO A 64 -3.65 -23.26 -36.31
N PRO A 65 -3.01 -22.67 -37.34
CA PRO A 65 -3.56 -22.71 -38.68
C PRO A 65 -3.68 -24.16 -39.18
N PRO A 66 -4.78 -24.52 -39.86
CA PRO A 66 -4.96 -25.88 -40.33
C PRO A 66 -4.00 -26.17 -41.50
N TYR A 67 -3.19 -27.20 -41.32
CA TYR A 67 -2.50 -28.01 -42.36
C TYR A 67 -1.97 -27.29 -43.61
N ALA A 68 -0.65 -27.08 -43.65
CA ALA A 68 0.09 -27.05 -44.92
C ALA A 68 0.83 -28.38 -45.09
N VAL A 69 0.41 -29.12 -46.12
CA VAL A 69 0.97 -30.39 -46.57
C VAL A 69 2.44 -30.20 -46.97
N SER A 70 3.33 -30.99 -46.38
CA SER A 70 4.73 -31.10 -46.78
C SER A 70 4.86 -31.73 -48.16
N PRO A 71 5.73 -31.23 -49.05
CA PRO A 71 6.28 -32.06 -50.12
C PRO A 71 7.65 -32.60 -49.73
N SER A 72 7.81 -33.91 -49.93
CA SER A 72 9.08 -34.61 -49.96
C SER A 72 9.93 -34.17 -51.15
N SER A 73 11.23 -33.90 -50.96
CA SER A 73 12.31 -34.65 -51.63
C SER A 73 13.71 -34.00 -51.51
N LYS A 74 14.69 -34.89 -51.28
CA LYS A 74 16.05 -34.99 -51.87
C LYS A 74 17.10 -33.89 -51.67
N SER A 75 18.12 -34.27 -50.91
CA SER A 75 19.58 -34.20 -51.18
C SER A 75 20.13 -33.00 -51.98
N SER A 76 21.03 -32.23 -51.36
CA SER A 76 22.42 -32.11 -51.82
C SER A 76 23.22 -31.17 -50.90
N SER A 77 24.49 -31.51 -50.79
CA SER A 77 25.59 -30.82 -50.12
C SER A 77 25.86 -29.40 -50.63
N SER A 78 26.15 -28.48 -49.72
CA SER A 78 27.25 -27.51 -49.88
C SER A 78 27.41 -26.62 -48.64
N ILE A 79 28.63 -26.59 -48.11
CA ILE A 79 29.13 -25.64 -47.11
C ILE A 79 29.32 -24.27 -47.77
N PRO A 80 28.96 -23.16 -47.09
CA PRO A 80 29.83 -21.97 -47.13
C PRO A 80 30.02 -21.38 -45.72
N GLN A 81 31.26 -21.34 -45.22
CA GLN A 81 32.13 -20.15 -45.19
C GLN A 81 31.54 -18.95 -44.42
N TYR A 82 32.04 -18.78 -43.19
CA TYR A 82 31.89 -17.59 -42.36
C TYR A 82 32.72 -16.41 -42.92
N PRO A 83 32.19 -15.17 -42.92
CA PRO A 83 33.01 -13.97 -42.96
C PRO A 83 33.32 -13.49 -41.53
N THR A 84 34.61 -13.32 -41.27
CA THR A 84 35.21 -12.58 -40.14
C THR A 84 34.76 -11.11 -40.09
N PRO A 85 34.73 -10.49 -38.89
CA PRO A 85 34.38 -9.08 -38.74
C PRO A 85 35.58 -8.16 -39.06
N PRO A 86 35.36 -6.96 -39.63
CA PRO A 86 36.43 -5.99 -39.81
C PRO A 86 36.79 -5.28 -38.51
N SER A 87 38.10 -5.09 -38.34
CA SER A 87 38.77 -4.44 -37.23
C SER A 87 38.55 -2.92 -37.22
N ARG A 88 38.47 -2.36 -36.01
CA ARG A 88 38.45 -0.92 -35.73
C ARG A 88 39.78 -0.27 -36.12
N HIS A 89 39.74 0.79 -36.93
CA HIS A 89 40.80 1.79 -37.01
C HIS A 89 40.40 3.04 -36.24
N ASN A 90 41.26 3.43 -35.30
CA ASN A 90 41.30 4.75 -34.69
C ASN A 90 41.89 5.73 -35.71
N THR A 91 41.26 6.89 -35.87
CA THR A 91 41.92 8.10 -36.38
C THR A 91 41.43 9.31 -35.60
N THR A 92 42.33 9.79 -34.74
CA THR A 92 42.45 11.16 -34.27
C THR A 92 42.74 12.09 -35.44
N SER A 93 41.99 13.19 -35.58
CA SER A 93 42.55 14.51 -35.89
C SER A 93 41.47 15.60 -35.94
N SER A 94 41.70 16.60 -35.10
CA SER A 94 41.26 17.99 -35.15
C SER A 94 41.31 18.63 -36.53
N GLN A 95 40.33 19.49 -36.86
CA GLN A 95 40.56 20.85 -37.35
C GLN A 95 39.28 21.70 -37.41
N HIS A 96 39.48 22.98 -37.12
CA HIS A 96 38.55 24.11 -37.21
C HIS A 96 37.75 24.17 -38.52
N SER A 97 36.51 24.68 -38.45
CA SER A 97 35.96 25.66 -39.42
C SER A 97 34.61 26.25 -38.97
N SER A 98 34.65 27.56 -38.72
CA SER A 98 33.67 28.61 -39.07
C SER A 98 32.15 28.35 -39.07
N ASN A 99 31.48 29.21 -38.30
CA ASN A 99 30.07 29.61 -38.35
C ASN A 99 29.47 29.73 -39.77
N ASN A 100 28.31 29.10 -39.96
CA ASN A 100 27.25 29.62 -40.82
C ASN A 100 25.90 29.22 -40.18
N TYR A 101 25.33 30.13 -39.39
CA TYR A 101 23.97 30.02 -38.89
C TYR A 101 23.00 30.41 -40.00
N GLN A 102 22.16 29.48 -40.42
CA GLN A 102 21.02 29.74 -41.28
C GLN A 102 19.75 29.59 -40.41
N PRO A 103 18.90 30.63 -40.27
CA PRO A 103 17.70 30.52 -39.45
C PRO A 103 16.70 29.55 -40.10
N PRO A 104 15.95 28.76 -39.31
CA PRO A 104 14.94 27.85 -39.83
C PRO A 104 13.77 28.64 -40.45
N PRO A 105 13.09 28.05 -41.45
CA PRO A 105 11.92 28.67 -42.08
C PRO A 105 10.73 28.77 -41.10
N PRO A 106 9.83 29.75 -41.28
CA PRO A 106 8.67 29.93 -40.42
C PRO A 106 7.69 28.75 -40.56
N VAL A 107 7.23 28.25 -39.41
CA VAL A 107 6.20 27.22 -39.30
C VAL A 107 4.84 27.83 -39.68
N PRO A 108 4.01 27.14 -40.50
CA PRO A 108 2.68 27.62 -40.86
C PRO A 108 1.74 27.67 -39.66
N SER A 109 1.03 28.80 -39.55
CA SER A 109 0.02 29.10 -38.53
C SER A 109 -1.17 28.14 -38.64
N HIS A 110 -1.29 27.22 -37.69
CA HIS A 110 -2.49 26.40 -37.57
C HIS A 110 -3.62 27.20 -36.91
N THR A 111 -4.73 27.19 -37.62
CA THR A 111 -6.05 27.71 -37.30
C THR A 111 -6.52 27.26 -35.92
N SER A 112 -6.98 28.22 -35.13
CA SER A 112 -7.53 28.06 -33.79
C SER A 112 -8.74 27.12 -33.78
N ALA A 113 -8.60 25.96 -33.15
CA ALA A 113 -9.71 25.11 -32.75
C ALA A 113 -10.41 25.70 -31.51
N PRO A 114 -11.75 25.56 -31.38
CA PRO A 114 -12.49 26.10 -30.26
C PRO A 114 -12.14 25.38 -28.95
N LEU A 115 -11.93 26.18 -27.90
CA LEU A 115 -11.71 25.73 -26.51
C LEU A 115 -12.86 24.83 -26.05
N PRO A 116 -12.58 23.66 -25.45
CA PRO A 116 -13.60 22.90 -24.75
C PRO A 116 -14.06 23.69 -23.52
N GLN A 117 -15.38 23.75 -23.33
CA GLN A 117 -16.04 24.34 -22.17
C GLN A 117 -15.42 23.80 -20.88
N GLN A 118 -14.90 24.72 -20.04
CA GLN A 118 -14.56 24.43 -18.66
C GLN A 118 -15.82 23.97 -17.93
N MET A 119 -15.87 22.70 -17.55
CA MET A 119 -16.82 22.25 -16.55
C MET A 119 -16.43 22.85 -15.19
N PRO A 120 -17.39 23.39 -14.42
CA PRO A 120 -17.10 23.89 -13.08
C PRO A 120 -16.60 22.73 -12.20
N LEU A 121 -15.50 22.99 -11.50
CA LEU A 121 -15.00 22.14 -10.41
C LEU A 121 -16.13 21.93 -9.38
N PRO A 122 -16.38 20.69 -8.90
CA PRO A 122 -17.29 20.47 -7.80
C PRO A 122 -16.71 21.04 -6.50
N ASP A 123 -17.52 21.84 -5.80
CA ASP A 123 -17.28 22.33 -4.45
C ASP A 123 -16.98 21.16 -3.49
N PRO A 124 -15.87 21.18 -2.72
CA PRO A 124 -15.60 20.16 -1.71
C PRO A 124 -16.36 20.50 -0.43
N HIS A 125 -17.69 20.35 -0.45
CA HIS A 125 -18.46 20.23 0.78
C HIS A 125 -18.28 18.81 1.34
N PHE A 126 -17.33 18.66 2.28
CA PHE A 126 -17.27 17.53 3.19
C PHE A 126 -18.58 17.44 3.99
N GLN A 127 -19.55 16.67 3.48
CA GLN A 127 -20.66 16.18 4.29
C GLN A 127 -20.15 15.01 5.13
N ARG A 128 -19.95 15.29 6.42
CA ARG A 128 -19.89 14.24 7.46
C ARG A 128 -21.13 13.34 7.32
N PRO A 129 -21.01 12.01 7.40
CA PRO A 129 -22.18 11.16 7.57
C PRO A 129 -22.86 11.53 8.88
N ALA A 130 -24.09 12.05 8.77
CA ALA A 130 -24.96 12.28 9.92
C ALA A 130 -25.33 10.93 10.54
N HIS A 131 -25.20 10.85 11.85
CA HIS A 131 -25.62 9.72 12.67
C HIS A 131 -27.07 9.33 12.38
N SER A 132 -27.31 8.05 12.03
CA SER A 132 -28.65 7.46 12.09
C SER A 132 -29.07 7.23 13.55
N PRO A 133 -30.25 7.70 13.99
CA PRO A 133 -30.83 7.30 15.24
C PRO A 133 -31.89 6.21 14.97
N TYR A 134 -31.61 4.96 15.35
CA TYR A 134 -32.65 3.94 15.50
C TYR A 134 -32.40 3.12 16.75
N SER A 135 -32.92 3.62 17.88
CA SER A 135 -33.25 2.81 19.05
C SER A 135 -34.76 2.57 19.02
N ALA A 136 -35.18 1.42 18.49
CA ALA A 136 -36.54 0.93 18.61
C ALA A 136 -36.59 -0.10 19.76
N SER A 137 -36.89 0.40 20.95
CA SER A 137 -37.23 -0.42 22.13
C SER A 137 -38.62 -1.02 21.94
N HIS A 138 -38.68 -2.36 21.83
CA HIS A 138 -39.91 -3.12 21.92
C HIS A 138 -40.48 -3.04 23.35
N ALA A 139 -41.63 -2.38 23.49
CA ALA A 139 -42.45 -2.41 24.69
C ALA A 139 -43.29 -3.70 24.73
N LEU A 140 -43.22 -4.43 25.85
CA LEU A 140 -44.13 -5.53 26.19
C LEU A 140 -45.37 -4.99 26.93
N PRO A 141 -46.55 -5.63 26.79
CA PRO A 141 -47.79 -5.14 27.38
C PRO A 141 -47.92 -5.51 28.87
N SER A 142 -48.41 -4.54 29.62
CA SER A 142 -48.73 -4.58 31.05
C SER A 142 -49.85 -5.58 31.37
N ALA A 143 -49.63 -6.43 32.37
CA ALA A 143 -50.67 -7.22 33.03
C ALA A 143 -51.01 -6.57 34.39
N SER A 144 -52.29 -6.27 34.56
CA SER A 144 -52.95 -5.66 35.71
C SER A 144 -53.19 -6.66 36.85
N TYR A 145 -52.86 -6.28 38.09
CA TYR A 145 -53.40 -6.87 39.32
C TYR A 145 -53.71 -5.77 40.35
N PRO A 146 -54.83 -5.83 41.10
CA PRO A 146 -55.21 -4.82 42.08
C PRO A 146 -54.89 -5.22 43.54
N ALA A 147 -54.50 -4.21 44.33
CA ALA A 147 -54.69 -4.00 45.79
C ALA A 147 -54.04 -5.03 46.79
N PRO A 148 -53.80 -4.69 48.09
CA PRO A 148 -54.41 -3.63 48.90
C PRO A 148 -53.48 -2.78 49.79
N HIS A 149 -54.12 -1.78 50.41
CA HIS A 149 -53.63 -0.74 51.30
C HIS A 149 -52.86 -1.23 52.54
N GLY A 150 -51.76 -0.54 52.84
CA GLY A 150 -51.12 -0.50 54.16
C GLY A 150 -50.68 0.94 54.47
N HIS A 151 -51.34 1.58 55.43
CA HIS A 151 -50.93 2.89 55.94
C HIS A 151 -49.68 2.75 56.82
N LEU A 152 -48.57 3.36 56.40
CA LEU A 152 -47.36 3.55 57.21
C LEU A 152 -47.24 5.05 57.59
N PRO A 153 -46.81 5.38 58.82
CA PRO A 153 -46.65 6.75 59.29
C PRO A 153 -45.47 7.47 58.60
N PRO A 154 -45.48 8.81 58.55
CA PRO A 154 -44.44 9.59 57.88
C PRO A 154 -43.09 9.43 58.59
N SER A 155 -42.11 8.88 57.88
CA SER A 155 -40.71 8.89 58.32
C SER A 155 -40.17 10.33 58.25
N PRO A 156 -39.42 10.78 59.27
CA PRO A 156 -38.82 12.11 59.27
C PRO A 156 -37.77 12.21 58.15
N SER A 157 -37.90 13.26 57.34
CA SER A 157 -36.99 13.63 56.26
C SER A 157 -35.58 13.87 56.80
N VAL A 158 -34.71 12.85 56.69
CA VAL A 158 -33.27 13.02 56.84
C VAL A 158 -32.76 13.60 55.53
N HIS A 159 -32.44 14.89 55.53
CA HIS A 159 -31.72 15.52 54.43
C HIS A 159 -30.40 14.76 54.22
N PRO A 160 -30.10 14.27 52.99
CA PRO A 160 -28.79 13.73 52.71
C PRO A 160 -27.75 14.84 52.96
N PRO A 161 -26.59 14.51 53.59
CA PRO A 161 -25.53 15.47 53.76
C PRO A 161 -25.13 16.04 52.40
N PRO A 162 -24.76 17.34 52.32
CA PRO A 162 -24.34 17.96 51.06
C PRO A 162 -23.24 17.10 50.45
N ALA A 163 -23.50 16.60 49.23
CA ALA A 163 -22.54 15.81 48.48
C ALA A 163 -21.23 16.59 48.43
N HIS A 164 -20.17 16.02 49.00
CA HIS A 164 -18.83 16.57 48.85
C HIS A 164 -18.60 16.80 47.35
N PRO A 165 -18.16 18.00 46.94
CA PRO A 165 -17.77 18.22 45.56
C PRO A 165 -16.77 17.12 45.21
N PRO A 166 -16.93 16.43 44.06
CA PRO A 166 -15.99 15.40 43.64
C PRO A 166 -14.58 16.00 43.74
N PRO A 167 -13.60 15.26 44.29
CA PRO A 167 -12.25 15.76 44.48
C PRO A 167 -11.81 16.39 43.16
N ALA A 168 -11.43 17.67 43.22
CA ALA A 168 -10.96 18.42 42.06
C ALA A 168 -9.92 17.56 41.36
N HIS A 169 -10.30 16.98 40.22
CA HIS A 169 -9.40 16.14 39.44
C HIS A 169 -8.16 17.00 39.19
N ALA A 170 -7.00 16.50 39.63
CA ALA A 170 -5.74 17.12 39.30
C ALA A 170 -5.75 17.41 37.79
N PRO A 171 -5.35 18.62 37.35
CA PRO A 171 -5.34 18.93 35.93
C PRO A 171 -4.57 17.82 35.22
N PRO A 172 -5.14 17.25 34.13
CA PRO A 172 -4.50 16.14 33.44
C PRO A 172 -3.06 16.55 33.11
N PRO A 173 -2.07 15.64 33.25
CA PRO A 173 -0.69 15.96 32.94
C PRO A 173 -0.64 16.55 31.54
N GLY A 174 -0.05 17.75 31.42
CA GLY A 174 -0.05 18.49 30.17
C GLY A 174 0.57 17.66 29.04
N LEU A 175 -0.03 17.74 27.85
CA LEU A 175 0.54 17.14 26.64
C LEU A 175 1.90 17.77 26.36
N THR A 176 2.94 16.95 26.40
CA THR A 176 4.33 17.33 26.11
C THR A 176 4.87 16.46 24.98
N PHE A 177 6.12 16.67 24.59
CA PHE A 177 6.81 15.78 23.67
C PHE A 177 8.31 15.74 23.98
N ALA A 178 8.96 14.65 23.59
CA ALA A 178 10.41 14.53 23.57
C ALA A 178 10.92 14.63 22.13
N SER A 179 12.15 15.10 21.95
CA SER A 179 12.82 15.08 20.64
C SER A 179 14.18 14.42 20.73
N ILE A 180 14.48 13.52 19.79
CA ILE A 180 15.78 12.87 19.65
C ILE A 180 16.33 13.10 18.24
N VAL A 181 17.66 13.14 18.10
CA VAL A 181 18.30 13.15 16.78
C VAL A 181 18.46 11.71 16.31
N THR A 182 17.99 11.43 15.11
CA THR A 182 18.09 10.13 14.44
C THR A 182 18.86 10.29 13.13
N SER A 183 19.55 9.23 12.72
CA SER A 183 20.27 9.20 11.45
C SER A 183 19.90 7.94 10.69
N PHE A 184 19.56 8.10 9.42
CA PHE A 184 19.20 7.04 8.51
C PHE A 184 20.20 6.99 7.36
N ARG A 185 20.39 5.81 6.78
CA ARG A 185 21.27 5.61 5.64
C ARG A 185 20.48 4.96 4.51
N THR A 186 20.46 5.61 3.36
CA THR A 186 19.95 5.06 2.10
C THR A 186 21.12 4.63 1.21
N SER A 187 20.82 4.17 -0.01
CA SER A 187 21.85 3.95 -1.03
C SER A 187 22.46 5.26 -1.53
N SER A 188 21.67 6.32 -1.58
CA SER A 188 22.05 7.62 -2.14
C SER A 188 22.61 8.61 -1.11
N GLU A 189 22.18 8.56 0.15
CA GLU A 189 22.52 9.58 1.15
C GLU A 189 22.47 9.10 2.60
N ASN A 190 23.05 9.93 3.49
CA ASN A 190 22.83 9.83 4.93
C ASN A 190 21.90 10.96 5.35
N VAL A 191 20.77 10.61 5.97
CA VAL A 191 19.73 11.56 6.38
C VAL A 191 19.79 11.76 7.88
N SER A 192 20.03 12.99 8.31
CA SER A 192 19.83 13.40 9.71
C SER A 192 18.38 13.86 9.90
N ALA A 193 17.76 13.49 11.02
CA ALA A 193 16.37 13.80 11.32
C ALA A 193 16.16 14.09 12.80
N TRP A 194 15.08 14.80 13.13
CA TRP A 194 14.55 14.88 14.48
C TRP A 194 13.33 13.99 14.58
N THR A 195 13.30 13.11 15.57
CA THR A 195 12.11 12.32 15.91
C THR A 195 11.43 12.97 17.10
N PHE A 196 10.22 13.46 16.90
CA PHE A 196 9.33 13.98 17.92
C PHE A 196 8.44 12.86 18.42
N TYR A 197 8.26 12.78 19.74
CA TYR A 197 7.49 11.74 20.40
C TYR A 197 6.50 12.37 21.37
N SER A 198 5.20 12.15 21.16
CA SER A 198 4.20 12.67 22.08
C SER A 198 4.29 12.02 23.46
N MET A 199 3.95 12.80 24.49
CA MET A 199 3.84 12.34 25.87
C MET A 199 2.53 12.86 26.45
N GLY A 200 1.58 11.96 26.65
CA GLY A 200 0.28 12.25 27.26
C GLY A 200 -0.91 12.03 26.34
N LEU A 201 -0.72 11.67 25.06
CA LEU A 201 -1.86 11.25 24.22
C LEU A 201 -2.49 9.97 24.76
N ALA A 202 -1.67 9.09 25.34
CA ALA A 202 -2.11 7.83 25.93
C ALA A 202 -2.98 7.98 27.19
N HIS A 203 -3.17 9.21 27.71
CA HIS A 203 -4.19 9.46 28.74
C HIS A 203 -5.62 9.26 28.20
N ASN A 204 -5.81 9.36 26.88
CA ASN A 204 -7.08 8.99 26.25
C ASN A 204 -7.14 7.45 26.15
N PRO A 205 -8.20 6.79 26.66
CA PRO A 205 -8.30 5.33 26.64
C PRO A 205 -8.08 4.72 25.25
N GLY A 206 -7.12 3.80 25.13
CA GLY A 206 -6.80 3.10 23.89
C GLY A 206 -5.98 3.90 22.87
N GLN A 207 -5.67 5.18 23.14
CA GLN A 207 -4.79 5.98 22.30
C GLN A 207 -3.33 5.57 22.54
N LYS A 208 -2.57 5.38 21.45
CA LYS A 208 -1.11 5.21 21.53
C LYS A 208 -0.41 6.56 21.43
N GLU A 209 0.80 6.65 21.97
CA GLU A 209 1.66 7.80 21.64
C GLU A 209 2.05 7.76 20.15
N ILE A 210 2.34 8.93 19.58
CA ILE A 210 2.62 9.12 18.16
C ILE A 210 4.03 9.69 18.00
N ALA A 211 4.85 8.99 17.22
CA ALA A 211 6.17 9.43 16.82
C ALA A 211 6.14 10.02 15.40
N ILE A 212 6.77 11.17 15.18
CA ILE A 212 6.92 11.80 13.86
C ILE A 212 8.40 12.10 13.66
N THR A 213 9.00 11.57 12.60
CA THR A 213 10.39 11.85 12.24
C THR A 213 10.43 12.87 11.11
N LEU A 214 11.13 13.98 11.30
CA LEU A 214 11.30 15.06 10.32
C LEU A 214 12.76 15.19 9.92
N ARG A 215 13.04 15.18 8.62
CA ARG A 215 14.37 15.41 8.04
C ARG A 215 14.94 16.77 8.45
N GLN A 216 16.22 16.80 8.77
CA GLN A 216 16.98 18.03 8.95
C GLN A 216 17.50 18.51 7.60
N ARG A 217 17.09 19.71 7.18
CA ARG A 217 17.68 20.40 6.03
C ARG A 217 18.67 21.45 6.52
N GLN A 218 19.94 21.27 6.17
CA GLN A 218 20.99 22.22 6.55
C GLN A 218 20.65 23.62 6.04
N GLY A 219 20.63 24.61 6.95
CA GLY A 219 20.40 26.01 6.63
C GLY A 219 18.94 26.45 6.51
N ASN A 220 17.96 25.53 6.57
CA ASN A 220 16.54 25.90 6.37
C ASN A 220 15.79 26.17 7.68
N TYR A 221 16.02 25.39 8.73
CA TYR A 221 15.36 25.55 10.02
C TYR A 221 16.12 24.87 11.16
N THR A 222 15.92 25.34 12.39
CA THR A 222 16.51 24.77 13.62
C THR A 222 15.46 24.02 14.44
N LEU A 223 15.91 23.21 15.41
CA LEU A 223 15.02 22.48 16.30
C LEU A 223 14.06 23.44 17.03
N GLU A 224 14.54 24.60 17.47
CA GLU A 224 13.76 25.63 18.18
C GLU A 224 12.63 26.20 17.31
N SER A 225 12.84 26.29 15.99
CA SER A 225 11.80 26.75 15.06
C SER A 225 10.76 25.68 14.74
N VAL A 226 11.13 24.40 14.82
CA VAL A 226 10.25 23.26 14.50
C VAL A 226 9.44 22.79 15.70
N GLN A 227 10.02 22.85 16.91
CA GLN A 227 9.39 22.38 18.14
C GLN A 227 7.97 22.94 18.38
N PRO A 228 7.71 24.26 18.22
CA PRO A 228 6.37 24.81 18.38
C PRO A 228 5.34 24.23 17.40
N ILE A 229 5.76 23.90 16.18
CA ILE A 229 4.89 23.33 15.14
C ILE A 229 4.47 21.91 15.53
N MET A 230 5.43 21.09 15.99
CA MET A 230 5.15 19.73 16.47
C MET A 230 4.27 19.74 17.72
N TYR A 231 4.53 20.66 18.65
CA TYR A 231 3.68 20.87 19.83
C TYR A 231 2.23 21.16 19.41
N GLN A 232 2.04 22.11 18.50
CA GLN A 232 0.73 22.47 17.99
C GLN A 232 0.03 21.29 17.30
N LEU A 233 0.77 20.51 16.51
CA LEU A 233 0.24 19.33 15.82
C LEU A 233 -0.28 18.28 16.81
N TYR A 234 0.48 17.94 17.86
CA TYR A 234 0.01 16.99 18.87
C TYR A 234 -1.21 17.52 19.64
N HIS A 235 -1.25 18.83 19.94
CA HIS A 235 -2.43 19.44 20.54
C HIS A 235 -3.65 19.36 19.63
N GLN A 236 -3.50 19.58 18.33
CA GLN A 236 -4.58 19.40 17.35
C GLN A 236 -5.09 17.95 17.35
N MET A 237 -4.20 16.95 17.37
CA MET A 237 -4.59 15.54 17.44
C MET A 237 -5.34 15.22 18.74
N ASN A 238 -4.83 15.67 19.89
CA ASN A 238 -5.49 15.47 21.18
C ASN A 238 -6.89 16.10 21.20
N ASN A 239 -7.02 17.35 20.73
CA ASN A 239 -8.30 18.03 20.64
C ASN A 239 -9.29 17.29 19.73
N SER A 240 -8.81 16.71 18.62
CA SER A 240 -9.65 15.88 17.73
C SER A 240 -10.13 14.61 18.42
N ILE A 241 -9.27 13.93 19.19
CA ILE A 241 -9.64 12.74 19.96
C ILE A 241 -10.73 13.10 20.98
N GLN A 242 -10.54 14.19 21.73
CA GLN A 242 -11.53 14.68 22.70
C GLN A 242 -12.85 15.05 22.04
N ALA A 243 -12.80 15.76 20.90
CA ALA A 243 -13.99 16.12 20.13
C ALA A 243 -14.72 14.90 19.55
N ALA A 244 -14.02 13.80 19.31
CA ALA A 244 -14.57 12.52 18.87
C ALA A 244 -14.94 11.60 20.05
N ALA A 245 -15.26 12.18 21.22
CA ALA A 245 -15.62 11.46 22.45
C ALA A 245 -14.57 10.43 22.91
N GLY A 246 -13.29 10.74 22.71
CA GLY A 246 -12.18 9.87 23.09
C GLY A 246 -11.87 8.75 22.09
N LYS A 247 -12.46 8.76 20.89
CA LYS A 247 -12.12 7.77 19.85
C LYS A 247 -10.62 7.89 19.49
N PRO A 248 -9.83 6.81 19.67
CA PRO A 248 -8.40 6.87 19.39
C PRO A 248 -8.13 6.94 17.88
N LEU A 249 -7.01 7.56 17.54
CA LEU A 249 -6.37 7.45 16.24
C LEU A 249 -5.65 6.10 16.14
N THR A 250 -5.75 5.45 14.99
CA THR A 250 -5.24 4.10 14.73
C THR A 250 -4.38 4.05 13.46
N ALA A 251 -3.65 2.95 13.27
CA ALA A 251 -2.96 2.71 12.00
C ALA A 251 -3.98 2.65 10.85
N GLY A 252 -3.65 3.25 9.71
CA GLY A 252 -4.56 3.45 8.59
C GLY A 252 -5.41 4.72 8.68
N ASP A 253 -5.36 5.49 9.77
CA ASP A 253 -6.03 6.79 9.86
C ASP A 253 -5.23 7.91 9.19
N ILE A 254 -5.98 8.91 8.74
CA ILE A 254 -5.47 10.14 8.14
C ILE A 254 -5.86 11.29 9.06
N PHE A 255 -4.90 12.14 9.41
CA PHE A 255 -5.13 13.37 10.16
C PHE A 255 -4.79 14.60 9.33
N PRO A 256 -5.76 15.25 8.66
CA PRO A 256 -5.54 16.50 7.95
C PRO A 256 -5.14 17.61 8.92
N CYS A 257 -4.12 18.39 8.56
CA CYS A 257 -3.60 19.46 9.40
C CYS A 257 -3.07 20.62 8.55
N ARG A 258 -3.04 21.81 9.16
CA ARG A 258 -2.37 22.98 8.58
C ARG A 258 -1.16 23.32 9.43
N LEU A 259 0.03 23.23 8.85
CA LEU A 259 1.30 23.49 9.53
C LEU A 259 1.88 24.82 9.06
N ASN A 260 2.29 25.69 9.99
CA ASN A 260 3.00 26.92 9.66
C ASN A 260 4.51 26.67 9.68
N THR A 261 5.06 26.26 8.54
CA THR A 261 6.46 25.87 8.37
C THR A 261 7.39 27.10 8.32
N PRO A 262 8.64 27.01 8.80
CA PRO A 262 9.56 28.15 8.80
C PRO A 262 9.95 28.64 7.41
N ASP A 263 10.02 27.72 6.44
CA ASP A 263 10.54 27.95 5.09
C ASP A 263 9.46 28.19 4.04
N MET A 264 8.26 27.63 4.22
CA MET A 264 7.17 27.74 3.24
C MET A 264 5.90 28.42 3.78
N GLY A 265 5.90 28.80 5.05
CA GLY A 265 4.71 29.35 5.72
C GLY A 265 3.62 28.30 5.90
N ALA A 266 2.37 28.72 5.78
CA ALA A 266 1.22 27.86 6.06
C ALA A 266 0.94 26.86 4.93
N LEU A 267 1.11 25.57 5.21
CA LEU A 267 0.87 24.45 4.30
C LEU A 267 -0.29 23.58 4.79
N ASP A 268 -1.16 23.18 3.87
CA ASP A 268 -2.17 22.16 4.10
C ASP A 268 -1.55 20.78 3.81
N LEU A 269 -1.54 19.91 4.81
CA LEU A 269 -0.86 18.62 4.83
C LEU A 269 -1.74 17.58 5.51
N ALA A 270 -1.30 16.32 5.52
CA ALA A 270 -1.91 15.26 6.32
C ALA A 270 -0.85 14.45 7.06
N ILE A 271 -1.24 13.87 8.19
CA ILE A 271 -0.46 12.83 8.87
C ILE A 271 -1.08 11.48 8.55
N LEU A 272 -0.31 10.64 7.86
CA LEU A 272 -0.67 9.24 7.61
C LEU A 272 -0.18 8.41 8.78
N LEU A 273 -1.09 7.76 9.50
CA LEU A 273 -0.76 6.99 10.70
C LEU A 273 -0.57 5.52 10.35
N VAL A 274 0.53 4.95 10.81
CA VAL A 274 0.85 3.52 10.64
C VAL A 274 1.44 2.93 11.91
N HIS A 275 1.56 1.61 11.93
CA HIS A 275 2.38 0.95 12.95
C HIS A 275 3.83 1.38 12.80
N SER A 276 4.48 1.75 13.91
CA SER A 276 5.87 2.19 13.86
C SER A 276 6.77 1.11 13.28
N PRO A 277 7.63 1.40 12.30
CA PRO A 277 8.63 0.45 11.84
C PRO A 277 9.65 0.17 12.98
N PRO A 278 10.25 -1.02 13.05
CA PRO A 278 11.21 -1.38 14.10
C PRO A 278 12.35 -0.37 14.29
N GLU A 279 12.83 0.22 13.19
CA GLU A 279 13.89 1.23 13.12
C GLU A 279 13.53 2.49 13.91
N CYS A 280 12.25 2.88 13.92
CA CYS A 280 11.76 4.04 14.66
C CYS A 280 11.44 3.74 16.13
N ARG A 281 11.39 2.45 16.54
CA ARG A 281 11.06 2.06 17.93
C ARG A 281 12.29 1.97 18.83
N ALA A 282 13.47 1.68 18.30
CA ALA A 282 14.65 1.32 19.09
C ALA A 282 15.09 2.39 20.10
N SER A 283 14.77 3.65 19.81
CA SER A 283 15.13 4.80 20.65
C SER A 283 14.03 5.25 21.61
N LEU A 284 12.87 4.60 21.60
CA LEU A 284 11.70 4.99 22.41
C LEU A 284 11.52 4.00 23.57
N GLU A 285 11.28 4.52 24.77
CA GLU A 285 11.04 3.70 25.97
C GLU A 285 9.78 2.84 25.81
N ASN A 286 8.74 3.38 25.18
CA ASN A 286 7.53 2.65 24.83
C ASN A 286 7.63 2.10 23.40
N LYS A 287 7.54 0.78 23.27
CA LYS A 287 7.66 0.08 21.98
C LYS A 287 6.33 0.00 21.21
N ASP A 288 5.20 0.38 21.81
CA ASP A 288 3.90 0.37 21.16
C ASP A 288 3.39 1.77 20.84
N VAL A 289 3.93 2.33 19.77
CA VAL A 289 3.66 3.71 19.31
C VAL A 289 3.18 3.69 17.87
N LEU A 290 2.33 4.66 17.51
CA LEU A 290 2.01 4.93 16.12
C LEU A 290 3.13 5.79 15.51
N TYR A 291 3.33 5.61 14.22
CA TYR A 291 4.24 6.44 13.45
C TYR A 291 3.44 7.30 12.49
N GLY A 292 3.67 8.61 12.55
CA GLY A 292 3.02 9.60 11.71
C GLY A 292 3.96 10.05 10.60
N LEU A 293 3.50 9.91 9.36
CA LEU A 293 4.17 10.42 8.18
C LEU A 293 3.49 11.70 7.71
N ILE A 294 4.25 12.81 7.64
CA ILE A 294 3.75 14.04 7.03
C ILE A 294 3.72 13.82 5.51
N ALA A 295 2.53 13.97 4.95
CA ALA A 295 2.21 13.74 3.55
C ALA A 295 1.59 14.99 2.93
N THR A 296 1.82 15.17 1.64
CA THR A 296 1.12 16.19 0.86
C THR A 296 -0.34 15.82 0.65
N MET A 297 -1.16 16.77 0.22
CA MET A 297 -2.57 16.50 -0.08
C MET A 297 -2.76 15.52 -1.25
N ASP A 298 -1.83 15.49 -2.21
CA ASP A 298 -1.85 14.50 -3.30
C ASP A 298 -1.62 13.08 -2.77
N GLU A 299 -0.65 12.92 -1.86
CA GLU A 299 -0.34 11.64 -1.24
C GLU A 299 -1.46 11.16 -0.33
N MET A 300 -2.10 12.09 0.40
CA MET A 300 -3.31 11.81 1.15
C MET A 300 -4.44 11.30 0.24
N ALA A 301 -4.59 11.88 -0.96
CA ALA A 301 -5.59 11.44 -1.93
C ALA A 301 -5.30 10.01 -2.44
N VAL A 302 -4.03 9.69 -2.71
CA VAL A 302 -3.62 8.31 -3.07
C VAL A 302 -3.89 7.35 -1.91
N PHE A 303 -3.52 7.71 -0.68
CA PHE A 303 -3.74 6.88 0.52
C PHE A 303 -5.21 6.61 0.76
N SER A 304 -6.05 7.62 0.59
CA SER A 304 -7.50 7.50 0.75
C SER A 304 -8.14 6.62 -0.33
N LYS A 305 -7.68 6.74 -1.59
CA LYS A 305 -8.28 6.06 -2.73
C LYS A 305 -7.78 4.62 -2.91
N TYR A 306 -6.47 4.40 -2.74
CA TYR A 306 -5.83 3.13 -3.05
C TYR A 306 -5.19 2.43 -1.85
N GLY A 307 -5.31 3.01 -0.65
CA GLY A 307 -4.89 2.37 0.60
C GLY A 307 -3.42 2.58 0.97
N ALA A 308 -3.09 2.12 2.17
CA ALA A 308 -1.81 2.35 2.82
C ALA A 308 -0.65 1.63 2.10
N ALA A 309 -0.82 0.35 1.78
CA ALA A 309 0.24 -0.45 1.17
C ALA A 309 0.74 0.16 -0.15
N ARG A 310 -0.16 0.48 -1.09
CA ARG A 310 0.22 1.09 -2.38
C ARG A 310 0.94 2.41 -2.20
N THR A 311 0.37 3.30 -1.38
CA THR A 311 0.90 4.65 -1.18
C THR A 311 2.29 4.59 -0.55
N LEU A 312 2.40 3.89 0.58
CA LEU A 312 3.58 3.95 1.41
C LEU A 312 4.74 3.13 0.85
N THR A 313 4.47 2.03 0.15
CA THR A 313 5.53 1.25 -0.53
C THR A 313 6.11 2.00 -1.72
N ASN A 314 5.29 2.72 -2.48
CA ASN A 314 5.77 3.60 -3.55
C ASN A 314 6.58 4.79 -2.99
N MET A 315 6.11 5.44 -1.93
CA MET A 315 6.87 6.50 -1.25
C MET A 315 8.18 5.97 -0.67
N GLY A 316 8.16 4.79 -0.06
CA GLY A 316 9.34 4.13 0.50
C GLY A 316 10.34 3.74 -0.59
N ASN A 317 9.86 3.27 -1.74
CA ASN A 317 10.70 2.98 -2.89
C ASN A 317 11.40 4.24 -3.43
N ASP A 318 10.68 5.35 -3.57
CA ASP A 318 11.26 6.62 -4.05
C ASP A 318 12.28 7.24 -3.08
N LEU A 319 12.10 7.00 -1.77
CA LEU A 319 13.03 7.45 -0.73
C LEU A 319 14.07 6.39 -0.34
N GLU A 320 14.11 5.25 -1.04
CA GLU A 320 15.04 4.16 -0.78
C GLU A 320 14.98 3.62 0.67
N THR A 321 13.78 3.57 1.26
CA THR A 321 13.52 3.14 2.64
C THR A 321 12.47 2.05 2.72
N TRP A 322 12.83 0.91 3.31
CA TRP A 322 11.96 -0.26 3.41
C TRP A 322 11.06 -0.28 4.65
N PRO A 323 9.79 -0.73 4.54
CA PRO A 323 8.96 -0.74 3.33
C PRO A 323 8.30 0.63 3.09
N ILE A 324 8.49 1.57 4.01
CA ILE A 324 7.86 2.90 4.01
C ILE A 324 8.92 3.97 4.32
N PRO A 325 8.61 5.26 4.09
CA PRO A 325 9.48 6.35 4.54
C PRO A 325 9.81 6.26 6.04
N LEU A 326 11.11 6.39 6.38
CA LEU A 326 11.58 6.43 7.77
C LEU A 326 11.69 7.86 8.34
N TRP A 327 11.43 8.86 7.49
CA TRP A 327 11.30 10.25 7.87
C TRP A 327 10.30 10.95 6.95
N SER A 328 9.87 12.11 7.38
CA SER A 328 9.07 13.05 6.61
C SER A 328 9.92 14.25 6.18
N ASP A 329 9.52 14.90 5.11
CA ASP A 329 10.03 16.19 4.68
C ASP A 329 8.80 16.97 4.22
N TRP A 330 8.47 18.10 4.86
CA TRP A 330 7.31 18.90 4.45
C TRP A 330 7.60 19.80 3.25
N SER A 331 8.88 19.94 2.87
CA SER A 331 9.34 20.84 1.81
C SER A 331 9.58 20.13 0.47
N ARG A 332 9.45 18.80 0.45
CA ARG A 332 9.58 18.02 -0.79
C ARG A 332 8.30 18.10 -1.64
N PRO A 333 8.41 17.91 -2.96
CA PRO A 333 7.23 17.63 -3.78
C PRO A 333 6.56 16.31 -3.37
N SER A 334 5.30 16.14 -3.77
CA SER A 334 4.57 14.88 -3.69
C SER A 334 5.38 13.77 -4.38
N LEU A 335 5.57 12.63 -3.70
CA LEU A 335 6.26 11.44 -4.25
C LEU A 335 5.32 10.58 -5.08
N VAL A 336 4.04 10.57 -4.69
CA VAL A 336 2.97 9.89 -5.42
C VAL A 336 1.78 10.81 -5.57
N ASN A 337 1.07 10.64 -6.69
CA ASN A 337 -0.17 11.33 -6.98
C ASN A 337 -1.18 10.35 -7.61
N VAL A 338 -2.45 10.73 -7.68
CA VAL A 338 -3.51 9.85 -8.21
C VAL A 338 -3.33 9.53 -9.71
N GLN A 339 -2.70 10.42 -10.48
CA GLN A 339 -2.44 10.19 -11.90
C GLN A 339 -1.38 9.11 -12.14
N ASP A 340 -0.49 8.87 -11.17
CA ASP A 340 0.49 7.78 -11.23
C ASP A 340 -0.15 6.39 -11.24
N PHE A 341 -1.45 6.29 -10.94
CA PHE A 341 -2.21 5.04 -10.93
C PHE A 341 -3.43 5.07 -11.87
N ARG A 342 -3.45 6.02 -12.80
CA ARG A 342 -4.50 6.12 -13.81
C ARG A 342 -4.53 4.85 -14.67
N GLY A 343 -5.71 4.27 -14.81
CA GLY A 343 -5.92 3.02 -15.54
C GLY A 343 -5.55 1.77 -14.74
N SER A 344 -5.25 1.90 -13.44
CA SER A 344 -5.14 0.74 -12.55
C SER A 344 -6.44 -0.05 -12.55
N LEU A 345 -6.34 -1.37 -12.47
CA LEU A 345 -7.47 -2.29 -12.33
C LEU A 345 -8.39 -1.89 -11.16
N THR A 346 -7.80 -1.36 -10.07
CA THR A 346 -8.54 -0.86 -8.90
C THR A 346 -9.49 0.30 -9.22
N GLU A 347 -9.35 0.98 -10.36
CA GLU A 347 -10.29 2.01 -10.82
C GLU A 347 -11.51 1.46 -11.56
N SER A 348 -11.43 0.22 -12.06
CA SER A 348 -12.47 -0.41 -12.88
C SER A 348 -13.22 -1.53 -12.15
N VAL A 349 -12.91 -1.79 -10.89
CA VAL A 349 -13.46 -2.91 -10.11
C VAL A 349 -14.03 -2.44 -8.78
N SER A 350 -14.94 -3.23 -8.21
CA SER A 350 -15.45 -2.96 -6.86
C SER A 350 -14.35 -3.17 -5.83
N VAL A 351 -13.98 -2.08 -5.16
CA VAL A 351 -12.97 -2.06 -4.09
C VAL A 351 -13.67 -1.88 -2.76
N LEU A 352 -13.45 -2.82 -1.84
CA LEU A 352 -13.89 -2.71 -0.46
C LEU A 352 -12.83 -1.95 0.34
N PRO A 353 -13.20 -0.85 1.03
CA PRO A 353 -12.28 -0.04 1.84
C PRO A 353 -11.95 -0.76 3.15
N THR A 354 -11.30 -1.91 3.02
CA THR A 354 -10.89 -2.76 4.12
C THR A 354 -9.56 -2.28 4.68
N ARG A 355 -9.37 -2.50 5.98
CA ARG A 355 -8.13 -2.25 6.72
C ARG A 355 -7.76 -3.55 7.42
N ASN A 356 -6.50 -3.71 7.84
CA ASN A 356 -6.06 -4.88 8.61
C ASN A 356 -6.30 -6.22 7.88
N ILE A 357 -6.05 -6.24 6.56
CA ILE A 357 -5.94 -7.46 5.75
C ILE A 357 -4.55 -7.46 5.16
N VAL A 358 -3.83 -8.58 5.30
CA VAL A 358 -2.53 -8.78 4.65
C VAL A 358 -2.58 -10.03 3.78
N ALA A 359 -1.88 -10.00 2.66
CA ALA A 359 -1.76 -11.15 1.77
C ALA A 359 -0.33 -11.33 1.26
N THR A 360 0.14 -12.58 1.30
CA THR A 360 1.51 -12.95 0.93
C THR A 360 1.48 -14.12 -0.05
N LEU A 361 2.02 -13.92 -1.26
CA LEU A 361 2.27 -14.98 -2.23
C LEU A 361 3.66 -15.57 -2.00
N ASP A 362 3.70 -16.79 -1.48
CA ASP A 362 4.92 -17.58 -1.32
C ASP A 362 5.15 -18.43 -2.56
N THR A 363 6.26 -18.13 -3.25
CA THR A 363 6.61 -18.72 -4.54
C THR A 363 7.26 -20.10 -4.42
N ILE A 364 7.82 -20.45 -3.27
CA ILE A 364 8.40 -21.79 -3.04
C ILE A 364 7.30 -22.79 -2.70
N SER A 365 6.36 -22.39 -1.85
CA SER A 365 5.25 -23.26 -1.44
C SER A 365 4.02 -23.18 -2.35
N HIS A 366 4.05 -22.38 -3.42
CA HIS A 366 2.92 -22.11 -4.31
C HIS A 366 1.64 -21.79 -3.53
N ARG A 367 1.77 -20.89 -2.55
CA ARG A 367 0.73 -20.61 -1.56
C ARG A 367 0.52 -19.12 -1.39
N LEU A 368 -0.72 -18.69 -1.56
CA LEU A 368 -1.17 -17.39 -1.11
C LEU A 368 -1.73 -17.50 0.32
N THR A 369 -1.14 -16.77 1.26
CA THR A 369 -1.69 -16.65 2.61
C THR A 369 -2.41 -15.32 2.75
N MET A 370 -3.68 -15.36 3.17
CA MET A 370 -4.49 -14.19 3.51
C MET A 370 -4.79 -14.23 5.01
N VAL A 371 -4.43 -13.15 5.71
CA VAL A 371 -4.73 -12.99 7.14
C VAL A 371 -5.70 -11.83 7.29
N VAL A 372 -6.84 -12.10 7.92
CA VAL A 372 -7.94 -11.15 8.10
C VAL A 372 -8.12 -10.90 9.60
N SER A 373 -7.97 -9.66 10.05
CA SER A 373 -8.30 -9.32 11.44
C SER A 373 -9.80 -9.44 11.72
N SER A 374 -10.17 -9.56 12.98
CA SER A 374 -11.58 -9.52 13.41
C SER A 374 -12.32 -8.27 12.95
N THR A 375 -11.70 -7.09 13.05
CA THR A 375 -12.30 -5.82 12.60
C THR A 375 -12.48 -5.78 11.07
N ALA A 376 -11.52 -6.31 10.31
CA ALA A 376 -11.65 -6.43 8.86
C ALA A 376 -12.81 -7.37 8.50
N LEU A 377 -12.91 -8.49 9.20
CA LEU A 377 -13.92 -9.51 8.95
C LEU A 377 -15.35 -8.98 9.11
N GLU A 378 -15.63 -8.18 10.13
CA GLU A 378 -16.96 -7.58 10.34
C GLU A 378 -17.37 -6.68 9.16
N MET A 379 -16.42 -5.88 8.65
CA MET A 379 -16.64 -5.06 7.46
C MET A 379 -16.85 -5.93 6.22
N ILE A 380 -16.02 -6.97 6.04
CA ILE A 380 -16.13 -7.93 4.93
C ILE A 380 -17.51 -8.59 4.96
N GLN A 381 -17.94 -9.15 6.09
CA GLN A 381 -19.23 -9.82 6.20
C GLN A 381 -20.40 -8.88 5.91
N THR A 382 -20.33 -7.64 6.41
CA THR A 382 -21.36 -6.63 6.15
C THR A 382 -21.43 -6.29 4.67
N GLU A 383 -20.29 -6.06 4.03
CA GLU A 383 -20.23 -5.66 2.62
C GLU A 383 -20.48 -6.82 1.66
N LEU A 384 -20.02 -8.05 1.97
CA LEU A 384 -20.26 -9.24 1.15
C LEU A 384 -21.75 -9.54 0.97
N THR A 385 -22.62 -9.15 1.90
CA THR A 385 -24.08 -9.27 1.69
C THR A 385 -24.59 -8.45 0.49
N ARG A 386 -23.86 -7.40 0.09
CA ARG A 386 -24.16 -6.59 -1.09
C ARG A 386 -23.59 -7.17 -2.39
N TYR A 387 -22.62 -8.08 -2.27
CA TYR A 387 -21.98 -8.80 -3.37
C TYR A 387 -22.32 -10.28 -3.23
N PRO A 388 -23.57 -10.69 -3.52
CA PRO A 388 -23.99 -12.07 -3.35
C PRO A 388 -23.03 -13.00 -4.11
N PRO A 389 -22.82 -14.23 -3.60
CA PRO A 389 -21.96 -15.19 -4.28
C PRO A 389 -22.41 -15.30 -5.73
N ALA A 390 -21.45 -15.34 -6.65
CA ALA A 390 -21.73 -15.48 -8.06
C ALA A 390 -22.66 -16.68 -8.23
N GLN A 391 -23.91 -16.43 -8.64
CA GLN A 391 -24.84 -17.54 -8.82
C GLN A 391 -24.25 -18.46 -9.90
N PRO A 392 -24.36 -19.80 -9.76
CA PRO A 392 -23.91 -20.71 -10.81
C PRO A 392 -24.53 -20.29 -12.15
N GLY A 393 -23.71 -19.82 -13.10
CA GLY A 393 -24.20 -19.29 -14.37
C GLY A 393 -24.07 -17.77 -14.58
N ILE A 394 -23.89 -16.99 -13.52
CA ILE A 394 -23.85 -15.51 -13.56
C ILE A 394 -22.64 -15.03 -12.76
N ILE A 395 -21.47 -15.09 -13.40
CA ILE A 395 -20.30 -14.33 -12.94
C ILE A 395 -20.18 -13.14 -13.89
N THR A 396 -20.76 -12.01 -13.51
CA THR A 396 -20.48 -10.73 -14.17
C THR A 396 -19.21 -10.14 -13.57
N ASP A 397 -18.55 -9.19 -14.25
CA ASP A 397 -17.46 -8.41 -13.64
C ASP A 397 -17.89 -7.73 -12.32
N ALA A 398 -19.21 -7.59 -12.08
CA ALA A 398 -19.77 -7.12 -10.82
C ALA A 398 -19.63 -8.12 -9.65
N ALA A 399 -19.25 -9.37 -9.90
CA ALA A 399 -18.91 -10.36 -8.87
C ALA A 399 -17.44 -10.32 -8.46
N ARG A 400 -16.63 -9.42 -9.04
CA ARG A 400 -15.25 -9.21 -8.61
C ARG A 400 -15.22 -8.43 -7.29
N ILE A 401 -14.58 -9.01 -6.28
CA ILE A 401 -14.36 -8.35 -4.99
C ILE A 401 -12.88 -8.07 -4.85
N THR A 402 -12.55 -6.81 -4.62
CA THR A 402 -11.17 -6.36 -4.41
C THR A 402 -11.02 -5.78 -3.01
N PHE A 403 -10.00 -6.25 -2.29
CA PHE A 403 -9.61 -5.75 -0.98
C PHE A 403 -8.36 -4.88 -1.11
N LEU A 404 -8.37 -3.73 -0.46
CA LEU A 404 -7.13 -2.99 -0.23
C LEU A 404 -6.37 -3.67 0.91
N LEU A 405 -5.07 -3.90 0.72
CA LEU A 405 -4.24 -4.56 1.71
C LEU A 405 -3.51 -3.54 2.57
N ASP A 406 -3.22 -3.95 3.79
CA ASP A 406 -2.41 -3.21 4.74
C ASP A 406 -0.93 -3.63 4.66
N LEU A 407 -0.08 -2.90 5.36
CA LEU A 407 1.32 -3.24 5.50
C LEU A 407 1.50 -4.40 6.50
N ASP A 408 2.14 -5.48 6.05
CA ASP A 408 2.69 -6.52 6.90
C ASP A 408 4.12 -6.16 7.37
N ALA A 409 4.33 -6.21 8.69
CA ALA A 409 5.65 -6.08 9.31
C ALA A 409 6.57 -7.29 9.01
N GLY A 410 6.01 -8.43 8.65
CA GLY A 410 6.72 -9.64 8.21
C GLY A 410 7.09 -9.65 6.72
N ALA A 411 6.72 -8.61 5.97
CA ALA A 411 6.94 -8.59 4.53
C ALA A 411 8.42 -8.64 4.15
N GLN A 412 8.73 -9.44 3.14
CA GLN A 412 10.07 -9.54 2.55
C GLN A 412 10.20 -8.71 1.27
N ALA A 413 9.09 -8.61 0.53
CA ALA A 413 8.95 -7.82 -0.68
C ALA A 413 7.50 -7.37 -0.85
N TYR A 414 7.32 -6.19 -1.44
CA TYR A 414 6.07 -5.67 -1.95
C TYR A 414 6.15 -5.57 -3.47
N LEU A 415 5.03 -5.88 -4.10
CA LEU A 415 4.79 -5.51 -5.48
C LEU A 415 4.50 -4.00 -5.51
N THR A 416 5.13 -3.30 -6.43
CA THR A 416 4.88 -1.88 -6.70
C THR A 416 4.57 -1.69 -8.18
N TRP A 417 3.75 -0.70 -8.50
CA TRP A 417 3.33 -0.44 -9.88
C TRP A 417 2.92 1.01 -10.05
N ARG A 418 3.20 1.59 -11.23
CA ARG A 418 2.70 2.89 -11.68
C ARG A 418 2.27 2.83 -13.14
N THR A 419 1.40 3.74 -13.54
CA THR A 419 0.98 3.95 -14.93
C THR A 419 2.21 4.09 -15.83
N GLY A 420 2.20 3.34 -16.94
CA GLY A 420 3.31 3.29 -17.89
C GLY A 420 4.31 2.15 -17.63
N GLN A 421 4.21 1.43 -16.50
CA GLN A 421 4.99 0.22 -16.27
C GLN A 421 4.35 -1.01 -16.93
N ASN A 422 5.20 -1.88 -17.52
CA ASN A 422 4.77 -3.08 -18.24
C ASN A 422 4.37 -4.28 -17.34
N GLY A 423 4.39 -4.09 -16.02
CA GLY A 423 4.08 -5.12 -15.02
C GLY A 423 4.55 -4.70 -13.63
N PRO A 424 4.35 -5.54 -12.59
CA PRO A 424 4.86 -5.29 -11.26
C PRO A 424 6.36 -5.03 -11.26
N ALA A 425 6.80 -4.06 -10.46
CA ALA A 425 8.13 -3.99 -9.93
C ALA A 425 8.17 -4.65 -8.54
N ILE A 426 9.37 -5.04 -8.11
CA ILE A 426 9.59 -5.64 -6.78
C ILE A 426 10.38 -4.64 -5.95
N PHE A 427 9.80 -4.22 -4.82
CA PHE A 427 10.50 -3.52 -3.76
C PHE A 427 10.79 -4.52 -2.62
N ASN A 428 12.03 -4.67 -2.17
CA ASN A 428 12.42 -5.77 -1.28
C ASN A 428 13.32 -5.34 -0.11
N ALA A 429 13.08 -5.95 1.06
CA ALA A 429 13.90 -5.79 2.27
C ALA A 429 15.27 -6.46 2.15
N ARG A 430 15.32 -7.55 1.38
CA ARG A 430 16.45 -8.49 1.33
C ARG A 430 16.63 -9.08 -0.07
N PRO A 431 17.85 -9.48 -0.46
CA PRO A 431 18.07 -10.21 -1.71
C PRO A 431 17.22 -11.49 -1.75
N ASN A 432 16.72 -11.83 -2.94
CA ASN A 432 15.97 -13.07 -3.22
C ASN A 432 14.78 -13.32 -2.26
N PRO A 433 13.78 -12.41 -2.22
CA PRO A 433 12.56 -12.64 -1.45
C PRO A 433 11.81 -13.86 -1.99
N THR A 434 11.25 -14.67 -1.10
CA THR A 434 10.45 -15.84 -1.48
C THR A 434 8.95 -15.57 -1.33
N GLY A 435 8.59 -14.59 -0.48
CA GLY A 435 7.23 -14.12 -0.25
C GLY A 435 7.02 -12.69 -0.73
N PHE A 436 5.99 -12.49 -1.55
CA PHE A 436 5.64 -11.21 -2.17
C PHE A 436 4.28 -10.74 -1.66
N HIS A 437 4.22 -9.48 -1.23
CA HIS A 437 2.99 -8.86 -0.76
C HIS A 437 2.39 -7.99 -1.86
N GLY A 438 1.08 -8.12 -2.05
CA GLY A 438 0.32 -7.19 -2.88
C GLY A 438 -0.10 -5.96 -2.08
N CYS A 439 -0.47 -4.90 -2.79
CA CYS A 439 -1.13 -3.71 -2.25
C CYS A 439 -2.66 -3.82 -2.31
N TRP A 440 -3.17 -4.75 -3.11
CA TRP A 440 -4.58 -5.14 -3.17
C TRP A 440 -4.69 -6.64 -3.51
N LEU A 441 -5.84 -7.23 -3.19
CA LEU A 441 -6.17 -8.62 -3.50
C LEU A 441 -7.53 -8.66 -4.20
N SER A 442 -7.59 -9.20 -5.42
CA SER A 442 -8.83 -9.29 -6.19
C SER A 442 -9.23 -10.74 -6.42
N PHE A 443 -10.49 -11.04 -6.13
CA PHE A 443 -11.11 -12.31 -6.44
C PHE A 443 -12.02 -12.14 -7.65
N SER A 444 -11.77 -12.90 -8.70
CA SER A 444 -12.58 -12.94 -9.91
C SER A 444 -13.07 -14.35 -10.17
N GLY A 445 -14.35 -14.47 -10.51
CA GLY A 445 -14.89 -15.74 -11.00
C GLY A 445 -14.59 -15.93 -12.49
N ILE A 446 -14.50 -17.19 -12.91
CA ILE A 446 -14.43 -17.60 -14.31
C ILE A 446 -15.86 -17.84 -14.79
N SER A 447 -16.26 -17.18 -15.88
CA SER A 447 -17.60 -17.38 -16.43
C SER A 447 -17.77 -18.84 -16.90
N PRO A 448 -18.98 -19.43 -16.80
CA PRO A 448 -19.24 -20.78 -17.31
C PRO A 448 -18.86 -20.95 -18.79
N GLN A 449 -18.97 -19.88 -19.59
CA GLN A 449 -18.61 -19.87 -21.00
C GLN A 449 -17.08 -19.95 -21.21
N ASP A 450 -16.32 -19.41 -20.26
CA ASP A 450 -14.86 -19.36 -20.30
C ASP A 450 -14.20 -20.52 -19.54
N GLU A 451 -14.93 -21.36 -18.80
CA GLU A 451 -14.34 -22.45 -18.01
C GLU A 451 -13.54 -23.47 -18.84
N ALA A 452 -13.83 -23.57 -20.15
CA ALA A 452 -13.11 -24.43 -21.08
C ALA A 452 -11.76 -23.86 -21.54
N THR A 453 -11.57 -22.54 -21.46
CA THR A 453 -10.41 -21.81 -22.01
C THR A 453 -9.58 -21.10 -20.94
N VAL A 454 -10.20 -20.74 -19.82
CA VAL A 454 -9.58 -20.04 -18.70
C VAL A 454 -9.37 -21.01 -17.55
N HIS A 455 -8.12 -21.12 -17.12
CA HIS A 455 -7.75 -21.90 -15.95
C HIS A 455 -7.83 -21.05 -14.68
N GLU A 456 -8.08 -21.72 -13.56
CA GLU A 456 -7.90 -21.11 -12.24
C GLU A 456 -6.42 -20.78 -12.05
N SER A 457 -6.14 -19.61 -11.46
CA SER A 457 -4.77 -19.11 -11.31
C SER A 457 -4.67 -18.08 -10.19
N ILE A 458 -3.50 -18.03 -9.55
CA ILE A 458 -3.08 -16.91 -8.72
C ILE A 458 -1.94 -16.18 -9.45
N SER A 459 -2.12 -14.90 -9.77
CA SER A 459 -1.10 -14.15 -10.49
C SER A 459 -0.90 -12.73 -9.93
N ALA A 460 0.32 -12.24 -10.03
CA ALA A 460 0.63 -10.84 -9.76
C ALA A 460 0.08 -9.98 -10.91
N LYS A 461 -0.61 -8.90 -10.57
CA LYS A 461 -1.17 -7.95 -11.54
C LYS A 461 -0.98 -6.55 -10.99
N GLU A 462 -0.33 -5.68 -11.75
CA GLU A 462 0.11 -4.37 -11.24
C GLU A 462 0.91 -4.55 -9.93
N ASP A 463 0.51 -3.90 -8.85
CA ASP A 463 1.06 -4.04 -7.50
C ASP A 463 0.21 -4.92 -6.60
N GLY A 464 -0.77 -5.66 -7.13
CA GLY A 464 -1.64 -6.54 -6.35
C GLY A 464 -1.59 -7.99 -6.83
N ILE A 465 -2.49 -8.77 -6.25
CA ILE A 465 -2.63 -10.20 -6.53
C ILE A 465 -4.06 -10.44 -7.03
N GLU A 466 -4.17 -11.07 -8.19
CA GLU A 466 -5.44 -11.46 -8.80
C GLU A 466 -5.60 -12.98 -8.67
N ILE A 467 -6.79 -13.40 -8.24
CA ILE A 467 -7.16 -14.80 -8.13
C ILE A 467 -8.34 -15.04 -9.07
N LYS A 468 -8.18 -15.98 -10.00
CA LYS A 468 -9.23 -16.45 -10.89
C LYS A 468 -9.72 -17.81 -10.42
N MET A 469 -11.01 -17.94 -10.13
CA MET A 469 -11.61 -19.14 -9.57
C MET A 469 -12.85 -19.56 -10.34
N ARG A 470 -13.11 -20.87 -10.43
CA ARG A 470 -14.42 -21.36 -10.84
C ARG A 470 -15.46 -21.09 -9.75
N GLY A 471 -16.73 -21.14 -10.12
CA GLY A 471 -17.83 -20.87 -9.18
C GLY A 471 -17.78 -21.73 -7.92
N SER A 472 -17.42 -23.01 -8.01
CA SER A 472 -17.32 -23.92 -6.87
C SER A 472 -16.13 -23.64 -5.93
N THR A 473 -15.04 -23.09 -6.45
CA THR A 473 -13.86 -22.67 -5.67
C THR A 473 -14.14 -21.34 -4.98
N TRP A 474 -14.75 -20.41 -5.70
CA TRP A 474 -15.23 -19.14 -5.14
C TRP A 474 -16.23 -19.36 -4.00
N GLU A 475 -17.25 -20.19 -4.20
CA GLU A 475 -18.27 -20.48 -3.17
C GLU A 475 -17.63 -21.01 -1.87
N ARG A 476 -16.63 -21.89 -1.96
CA ARG A 476 -15.91 -22.40 -0.79
C ARG A 476 -15.20 -21.30 -0.02
N LEU A 477 -14.52 -20.39 -0.73
CA LEU A 477 -13.85 -19.26 -0.10
C LEU A 477 -14.85 -18.25 0.49
N TYR A 478 -15.93 -17.97 -0.23
CA TYR A 478 -17.00 -17.10 0.22
C TYR A 478 -17.64 -17.61 1.52
N GLN A 479 -17.98 -18.91 1.57
CA GLN A 479 -18.52 -19.53 2.79
C GLN A 479 -17.52 -19.48 3.93
N ALA A 480 -16.22 -19.63 3.68
CA ALA A 480 -15.19 -19.49 4.70
C ALA A 480 -15.18 -18.07 5.30
N LEU A 481 -15.20 -17.04 4.45
CA LEU A 481 -15.29 -15.62 4.85
C LEU A 481 -16.57 -15.33 5.66
N VAL A 482 -17.72 -15.82 5.22
CA VAL A 482 -19.00 -15.60 5.93
C VAL A 482 -19.04 -16.35 7.26
N SER A 483 -18.54 -17.59 7.32
CA SER A 483 -18.60 -18.43 8.52
C SER A 483 -17.46 -18.23 9.53
N ARG A 484 -16.47 -17.37 9.21
CA ARG A 484 -15.23 -17.20 10.00
C ARG A 484 -14.46 -18.53 10.14
N SER A 485 -14.53 -19.40 9.13
CA SER A 485 -13.79 -20.66 9.16
C SER A 485 -12.48 -20.53 8.38
N THR A 486 -11.37 -20.97 8.99
CA THR A 486 -10.10 -21.06 8.27
C THR A 486 -10.26 -22.02 7.10
N ALA A 487 -9.70 -21.68 5.95
CA ALA A 487 -9.84 -22.48 4.74
C ALA A 487 -8.52 -22.63 3.99
N VAL A 488 -8.34 -23.81 3.38
CA VAL A 488 -7.30 -24.05 2.38
C VAL A 488 -8.03 -24.40 1.09
N VAL A 489 -8.00 -23.48 0.14
CA VAL A 489 -8.75 -23.57 -1.11
C VAL A 489 -7.77 -23.78 -2.26
N PRO A 490 -7.80 -24.91 -2.98
CA PRO A 490 -6.97 -25.09 -4.15
C PRO A 490 -7.45 -24.20 -5.29
N VAL A 491 -6.53 -23.50 -5.95
CA VAL A 491 -6.78 -22.63 -7.10
C VAL A 491 -5.75 -22.99 -8.17
N GLY A 492 -6.16 -23.77 -9.17
CA GLY A 492 -5.24 -24.27 -10.18
C GLY A 492 -4.15 -25.16 -9.58
N GLN A 493 -2.88 -24.74 -9.72
CA GLN A 493 -1.72 -25.42 -9.12
C GLN A 493 -1.33 -24.84 -7.75
N GLU A 494 -1.94 -23.72 -7.36
CA GLU A 494 -1.65 -23.05 -6.10
C GLU A 494 -2.72 -23.31 -5.03
N THR A 495 -2.46 -22.81 -3.83
CA THR A 495 -3.41 -22.85 -2.71
C THR A 495 -3.61 -21.48 -2.09
N VAL A 496 -4.84 -21.16 -1.71
CA VAL A 496 -5.20 -20.00 -0.90
C VAL A 496 -5.44 -20.45 0.53
N HIS A 497 -4.65 -19.94 1.46
CA HIS A 497 -4.78 -20.15 2.89
C HIS A 497 -5.44 -18.92 3.52
N LEU A 498 -6.69 -19.06 3.92
CA LEU A 498 -7.43 -18.04 4.65
C LEU A 498 -7.33 -18.29 6.16
N SER A 499 -6.84 -17.30 6.89
CA SER A 499 -6.68 -17.34 8.35
C SER A 499 -7.16 -16.04 9.00
N TYR A 500 -7.44 -16.10 10.29
CA TYR A 500 -7.96 -14.98 11.08
C TYR A 500 -7.05 -14.69 12.27
N ALA A 501 -6.76 -13.41 12.50
CA ALA A 501 -5.93 -12.93 13.61
C ALA A 501 -6.76 -12.51 14.82
#